data_AF-A0A645IT46-F1
#
_entry.id   AF-A0A645IT46-F1
#
_cell.length_a   1.000
_cell.length_b   1.000
_cell.length_c   1.000
_cell.angle_alpha   90.00
_cell.angle_beta   90.00
_cell.angle_gamma   90.00
#
_symmetry.space_group_name_H-M   'P 1'
#
loop_
_entity.id
_entity.type
_entity.pdbx_description
1 polymer ?
#
loop_
_entity_poly.entity_id
_entity_poly.type
_entity_poly.pdbx_seq_one_letter_code
_entity_poly.pdbx_strand_id
1 'polypeptide(L)'
;MLEIESCSELFGSKDYLLHTTSVIPFAVFVDGKNYTGHRPKLLKNDLLLKYVKSYFYPQVEALKHGLFIPLGKSVEEVLEDLIKSGVLKEEQCLKGFPHPSGANGHRFTQFEQNKEKMKKIIKNYLQ
;
A
#
# COMPACT_ATOMS: atom_id res chain seq x y z
N MET A 1 2.34 -17.45 12.17
CA MET A 1 2.13 -17.73 10.72
C MET A 1 0.64 -17.71 10.45
N LEU A 2 0.16 -17.33 9.26
CA LEU A 2 -1.27 -17.03 8.98
C LEU A 2 -2.21 -18.25 8.92
N GLU A 3 -1.72 -19.47 9.21
CA GLU A 3 -2.51 -20.72 9.20
C GLU A 3 -3.33 -20.95 7.91
N ILE A 4 -2.77 -20.58 6.75
CA ILE A 4 -3.38 -20.80 5.43
C ILE A 4 -2.66 -21.93 4.68
N GLU A 5 -3.42 -22.75 3.93
CA GLU A 5 -2.85 -23.87 3.18
C GLU A 5 -2.40 -23.44 1.77
N SER A 6 -2.96 -22.34 1.25
CA SER A 6 -2.61 -21.79 -0.06
C SER A 6 -2.84 -20.27 -0.13
N CYS A 7 -2.16 -19.59 -1.06
CA CYS A 7 -2.38 -18.17 -1.30
C CYS A 7 -3.80 -17.85 -1.79
N SER A 8 -4.50 -18.80 -2.43
CA SER A 8 -5.88 -18.62 -2.87
C SER A 8 -6.87 -18.46 -1.72
N GLU A 9 -6.59 -19.00 -0.53
CA GLU A 9 -7.47 -18.85 0.63
C GLU A 9 -7.61 -17.39 1.08
N LEU A 10 -6.55 -16.58 0.95
CA LEU A 10 -6.58 -15.14 1.26
C LEU A 10 -7.57 -14.36 0.40
N PHE A 11 -7.93 -14.89 -0.76
CA PHE A 11 -8.88 -14.29 -1.70
C PHE A 11 -10.18 -15.09 -1.80
N GLY A 12 -10.42 -16.00 -0.85
CA GLY A 12 -11.58 -16.89 -0.83
C GLY A 12 -12.05 -17.11 0.60
N SER A 13 -11.91 -18.34 1.10
CA SER A 13 -12.43 -18.78 2.40
C SER A 13 -11.84 -18.06 3.62
N LYS A 14 -10.69 -17.41 3.49
CA LYS A 14 -10.01 -16.63 4.54
C LYS A 14 -9.79 -15.17 4.14
N ASP A 15 -10.72 -14.60 3.37
CA ASP A 15 -10.71 -13.19 2.98
C ASP A 15 -10.71 -12.22 4.18
N TYR A 16 -11.22 -12.64 5.34
CA TYR A 16 -11.14 -11.86 6.59
C TYR A 16 -9.70 -11.55 7.05
N LEU A 17 -8.68 -12.25 6.53
CA LEU A 17 -7.26 -11.94 6.76
C LEU A 17 -6.72 -10.83 5.85
N LEU A 18 -7.48 -10.43 4.83
CA LEU A 18 -7.07 -9.48 3.80
C LEU A 18 -8.03 -8.28 3.75
N HIS A 19 -7.50 -7.11 4.09
CA HIS A 19 -8.19 -5.85 3.81
C HIS A 19 -7.60 -5.19 2.56
N THR A 20 -8.41 -5.06 1.49
CA THR A 20 -8.01 -4.31 0.30
C THR A 20 -8.59 -2.89 0.36
N THR A 21 -7.76 -1.90 0.03
CA THR A 21 -8.19 -0.49 0.04
C THR A 21 -7.37 0.33 -0.94
N SER A 22 -7.80 1.57 -1.16
CA SER A 22 -7.11 2.55 -1.98
C SER A 22 -6.85 3.81 -1.16
N VAL A 23 -5.67 4.41 -1.36
CA VAL A 23 -5.31 5.70 -0.78
C VAL A 23 -6.31 6.79 -1.19
N ILE A 24 -6.85 6.69 -2.41
CA ILE A 24 -7.98 7.50 -2.88
C ILE A 24 -9.08 6.53 -3.30
N PRO A 25 -10.23 6.50 -2.61
CA PRO A 25 -11.28 5.51 -2.86
C PRO A 25 -12.10 5.76 -4.13
N PHE A 26 -11.99 6.97 -4.71
CA PHE A 26 -12.74 7.37 -5.90
C PHE A 26 -11.83 7.47 -7.12
N ALA A 27 -12.39 7.23 -8.31
CA ALA A 27 -11.70 7.44 -9.56
C ALA A 27 -11.32 8.92 -9.72
N VAL A 28 -10.04 9.19 -10.00
CA VAL A 28 -9.51 10.54 -10.21
C VAL A 28 -9.06 10.68 -11.64
N PHE A 29 -9.47 11.78 -12.27
CA PHE A 29 -9.07 12.16 -13.61
C PHE A 29 -8.33 13.50 -13.58
N VAL A 30 -7.28 13.61 -14.38
CA VAL A 30 -6.55 14.85 -14.64
C VAL A 30 -6.56 15.06 -16.15
N ASP A 31 -7.14 16.16 -16.60
CA ASP A 31 -7.30 16.50 -18.03
C ASP A 31 -7.96 15.36 -18.84
N GLY A 32 -9.01 14.75 -18.26
CA GLY A 32 -9.76 13.64 -18.87
C GLY A 32 -9.04 12.29 -18.89
N LYS A 33 -7.85 12.18 -18.29
CA LYS A 33 -7.06 10.93 -18.22
C LYS A 33 -7.00 10.38 -16.80
N ASN A 34 -6.91 9.06 -16.67
CA ASN A 34 -6.73 8.41 -15.37
C ASN A 34 -5.52 8.97 -14.63
N TYR A 35 -5.73 9.36 -13.39
CA TYR A 35 -4.66 9.79 -12.51
C TYR A 35 -3.75 8.63 -12.13
N THR A 36 -2.44 8.85 -12.20
CA THR A 36 -1.41 7.81 -11.99
C THR A 36 -0.65 7.96 -10.67
N GLY A 37 -1.06 8.88 -9.78
CA GLY A 37 -0.35 9.18 -8.53
C GLY A 37 0.78 10.23 -8.64
N HIS A 38 1.16 10.63 -9.85
CA HIS A 38 2.39 11.42 -10.06
C HIS A 38 2.16 12.90 -10.41
N ARG A 39 1.12 13.21 -11.20
CA ARG A 39 0.83 14.57 -11.69
C ARG A 39 -0.67 14.86 -11.56
N PRO A 40 -1.11 15.69 -10.58
CA PRO A 40 -0.29 16.34 -9.55
C PRO A 40 0.28 15.33 -8.53
N LYS A 41 1.29 15.72 -7.75
CA LYS A 41 1.78 14.87 -6.65
C LYS A 41 0.71 14.78 -5.55
N LEU A 42 0.35 13.57 -5.14
CA LEU A 42 -0.75 13.32 -4.20
C LEU A 42 -0.61 14.12 -2.89
N LEU A 43 0.52 14.03 -2.20
CA LEU A 43 0.76 14.73 -0.93
C LEU A 43 0.95 16.26 -1.07
N LYS A 44 1.10 16.78 -2.29
CA LYS A 44 1.25 18.22 -2.56
C LYS A 44 0.00 18.88 -3.14
N ASN A 45 -1.07 18.12 -3.31
CA ASN A 45 -2.34 18.62 -3.82
C ASN A 45 -3.37 18.60 -2.71
N ASP A 46 -3.85 19.77 -2.30
CA ASP A 46 -4.73 19.92 -1.13
C ASP A 46 -6.02 19.11 -1.25
N LEU A 47 -6.59 19.04 -2.47
CA LEU A 47 -7.79 18.26 -2.73
C LEU A 47 -7.51 16.77 -2.53
N LEU A 48 -6.48 16.22 -3.19
CA LEU A 48 -6.15 14.79 -3.05
C LEU A 48 -5.77 14.44 -1.61
N LEU A 49 -4.95 15.27 -0.96
CA LEU A 49 -4.55 15.07 0.44
C LEU A 49 -5.76 15.09 1.38
N LYS A 50 -6.75 15.96 1.15
CA LYS A 50 -8.00 15.98 1.92
C LYS A 50 -8.73 14.64 1.82
N TYR A 51 -8.83 14.05 0.62
CA TYR A 51 -9.45 12.73 0.45
C TYR A 51 -8.66 11.63 1.17
N VAL A 52 -7.33 11.62 1.05
CA VAL A 52 -6.49 10.65 1.77
C VAL A 52 -6.72 10.72 3.27
N LYS A 53 -6.67 11.91 3.85
CA LYS A 53 -6.89 12.12 5.29
C LYS A 53 -8.31 11.75 5.72
N SER A 54 -9.31 12.01 4.89
CA SER A 54 -10.71 11.76 5.24
C SER A 54 -11.10 10.28 5.16
N TYR A 55 -10.49 9.52 4.25
CA TYR A 55 -10.94 8.14 3.96
C TYR A 55 -9.89 7.08 4.25
N PHE A 56 -8.61 7.33 3.98
CA PHE A 56 -7.57 6.33 4.14
C PHE A 56 -7.01 6.31 5.57
N TYR A 57 -6.76 7.48 6.17
CA TYR A 57 -6.19 7.53 7.52
C TYR A 57 -7.05 6.85 8.59
N PRO A 58 -8.39 7.02 8.62
CA PRO A 58 -9.24 6.30 9.58
C PRO A 58 -9.16 4.77 9.43
N GLN A 59 -8.97 4.26 8.20
CA GLN A 59 -8.78 2.83 7.97
C GLN A 59 -7.46 2.35 8.56
N VAL A 60 -6.39 3.13 8.40
CA VAL A 60 -5.07 2.82 8.99
C VAL A 60 -5.18 2.77 10.52
N GLU A 61 -5.88 3.72 11.13
CA GLU A 61 -6.10 3.75 12.58
C GLU A 61 -6.95 2.58 13.10
N ALA A 62 -7.89 2.07 12.29
CA ALA A 62 -8.65 0.87 12.60
C ALA A 62 -7.79 -0.41 12.46
N LEU A 63 -6.80 -0.41 11.56
CA LEU A 63 -5.93 -1.53 11.22
C LEU A 63 -4.54 -1.43 11.88
N LYS A 64 -4.47 -0.99 13.14
CA LYS A 64 -3.22 -0.76 13.88
C LYS A 64 -2.30 -1.98 14.00
N HIS A 65 -2.81 -3.19 13.80
CA HIS A 65 -2.05 -4.44 13.84
C HIS A 65 -1.94 -5.13 12.47
N GLY A 66 -2.18 -4.39 11.39
CA GLY A 66 -2.00 -4.88 10.03
C GLY A 66 -0.57 -4.71 9.52
N LEU A 67 -0.19 -5.62 8.62
CA LEU A 67 0.95 -5.44 7.71
C LEU A 67 0.44 -4.76 6.43
N PHE A 68 0.89 -3.53 6.18
CA PHE A 68 0.50 -2.73 5.03
C PHE A 68 1.39 -3.06 3.83
N ILE A 69 0.77 -3.42 2.71
CA ILE A 69 1.46 -3.74 1.46
C ILE A 69 1.18 -2.62 0.44
N PRO A 70 2.02 -1.56 0.39
CA PRO A 70 1.86 -0.50 -0.59
C PRO A 70 2.19 -1.01 -1.99
N LEU A 71 1.31 -0.71 -2.95
CA LEU A 71 1.55 -1.03 -4.36
C LEU A 71 2.03 0.23 -5.09
N GLY A 72 3.34 0.36 -5.24
CA GLY A 72 3.98 1.46 -5.98
C GLY A 72 4.28 2.73 -5.16
N LYS A 73 5.16 3.55 -5.74
CA LYS A 73 5.83 4.66 -5.05
C LYS A 73 4.90 5.72 -4.49
N SER A 74 3.83 6.09 -5.22
CA SER A 74 2.90 7.12 -4.73
C SER A 74 2.16 6.68 -3.45
N VAL A 75 1.93 5.37 -3.26
CA VAL A 75 1.30 4.83 -2.06
C VAL A 75 2.34 4.72 -0.94
N GLU A 76 3.57 4.30 -1.25
CA GLU A 76 4.68 4.29 -0.29
C GLU A 76 4.93 5.67 0.32
N GLU A 77 4.94 6.74 -0.49
CA GLU A 77 5.11 8.12 0.01
C GLU A 77 4.04 8.50 1.05
N VAL A 78 2.80 8.02 0.89
CA VAL A 78 1.72 8.26 1.87
C VAL A 78 1.94 7.48 3.16
N LEU A 79 2.38 6.22 3.07
CA LEU A 79 2.72 5.44 4.27
C LEU A 79 3.94 6.03 4.98
N GLU A 80 4.92 6.57 4.26
CA GLU A 80 6.06 7.27 4.85
C GLU A 80 5.64 8.52 5.64
N ASP A 81 4.63 9.26 5.17
CA ASP A 81 4.06 10.40 5.91
C ASP A 81 3.37 9.95 7.21
N LEU A 82 2.67 8.81 7.16
CA LEU A 82 2.06 8.18 8.35
C LEU A 82 3.10 7.64 9.33
N ILE A 83 4.23 7.14 8.83
CA ILE A 83 5.36 6.71 9.68
C ILE A 83 6.01 7.92 10.35
N LYS A 84 6.26 9.00 9.59
CA LYS A 84 6.85 10.24 10.13
C LYS A 84 5.97 10.91 11.19
N SER A 85 4.65 10.78 11.07
CA SER A 85 3.68 11.29 12.05
C SER A 85 3.44 10.33 13.22
N GLY A 86 4.07 9.15 13.24
CA GLY A 86 3.96 8.18 14.33
C GLY A 86 2.66 7.37 14.34
N VAL A 87 1.84 7.46 13.28
CA VAL A 87 0.60 6.68 13.13
C VAL A 87 0.92 5.23 12.76
N LEU A 88 1.95 5.02 11.95
CA LEU A 88 2.47 3.70 11.56
C LEU A 88 3.91 3.52 12.01
N LYS A 89 4.30 2.27 12.22
CA LYS A 89 5.71 1.91 12.39
C LYS A 89 6.31 1.40 11.08
N GLU A 90 7.60 1.60 10.89
CA GLU A 90 8.33 1.19 9.68
C GLU A 90 8.19 -0.33 9.44
N GLU A 91 8.22 -1.13 10.51
CA GLU A 91 8.06 -2.59 10.46
C GLU A 91 6.66 -3.05 10.03
N GLN A 92 5.65 -2.17 10.06
CA GLN A 92 4.30 -2.46 9.59
C GLN A 92 4.14 -2.27 8.07
N CYS A 93 5.17 -1.81 7.37
CA CYS A 93 5.06 -1.45 5.96
C CYS A 93 6.01 -2.28 5.08
N LEU A 94 5.43 -3.07 4.18
CA LEU A 94 6.16 -3.89 3.21
C LEU A 94 6.52 -3.10 1.95
N LYS A 95 7.43 -2.14 2.08
CA LYS A 95 7.88 -1.27 0.98
C LYS A 95 8.70 -2.03 -0.08
N GLY A 96 8.64 -1.55 -1.32
CA GLY A 96 9.35 -2.11 -2.48
C GLY A 96 8.47 -2.95 -3.41
N PHE A 97 7.18 -3.08 -3.12
CA PHE A 97 6.25 -3.78 -3.99
C PHE A 97 5.92 -2.92 -5.24
N PRO A 98 6.14 -3.44 -6.47
CA PRO A 98 5.81 -2.68 -7.66
C PRO A 98 4.29 -2.53 -7.83
N HIS A 99 3.85 -1.42 -8.42
CA HIS A 99 2.45 -1.27 -8.81
C HIS A 99 2.09 -2.30 -9.91
N PRO A 100 0.94 -3.00 -9.83
CA PRO A 100 0.59 -4.10 -10.73
C PRO A 100 0.21 -3.65 -12.15
N SER A 101 -0.08 -2.37 -12.37
CA SER A 101 -0.49 -1.85 -13.68
C SER A 101 0.52 -2.18 -14.80
N GLY A 102 0.02 -2.54 -15.98
CA GLY A 102 0.83 -2.88 -17.14
C GLY A 102 1.79 -1.79 -17.63
N ALA A 103 1.53 -0.52 -17.30
CA ALA A 103 2.41 0.61 -17.63
C ALA A 103 3.78 0.58 -16.93
N ASN A 104 3.96 -0.26 -15.90
CA ASN A 104 5.25 -0.44 -15.23
C ASN A 104 6.05 -1.56 -15.90
N GLY A 105 6.90 -1.20 -16.86
CA GLY A 105 7.78 -2.12 -17.58
C GLY A 105 8.89 -2.76 -16.73
N HIS A 106 9.20 -2.18 -15.56
CA HIS A 106 10.28 -2.64 -14.68
C HIS A 106 9.80 -3.41 -13.44
N ARG A 107 8.51 -3.75 -13.37
CA ARG A 107 7.89 -4.36 -12.17
C ARG A 107 8.60 -5.64 -11.70
N PHE A 108 9.00 -6.51 -12.63
CA PHE A 108 9.66 -7.78 -12.28
C PHE A 108 11.03 -7.56 -11.66
N THR A 109 11.84 -6.68 -12.25
CA THR A 109 13.15 -6.32 -11.71
C THR A 109 13.04 -5.66 -10.35
N GLN A 110 12.08 -4.73 -10.18
CA GLN A 110 11.81 -4.09 -8.88
C GLN A 110 11.41 -5.11 -7.82
N PHE A 111 10.54 -6.08 -8.17
CA PHE A 111 10.14 -7.13 -7.25
C PHE A 111 11.33 -7.99 -6.82
N GLU A 112 12.12 -8.51 -7.76
CA GLU A 112 13.25 -9.37 -7.45
C GLU A 112 14.31 -8.66 -6.60
N GLN A 113 14.57 -7.37 -6.86
CA GLN A 113 15.49 -6.56 -6.04
C GLN A 113 15.01 -6.38 -4.59
N ASN A 114 13.69 -6.31 -4.36
CA ASN A 114 13.12 -6.05 -3.04
C ASN A 114 12.70 -7.32 -2.28
N LYS A 115 12.61 -8.47 -2.97
CA LYS A 115 12.06 -9.74 -2.47
C LYS A 115 12.67 -10.20 -1.14
N GLU A 116 13.99 -10.24 -1.04
CA GLU A 116 14.67 -10.71 0.17
C GLU A 116 14.48 -9.75 1.35
N LYS A 117 14.48 -8.44 1.09
CA LYS A 117 14.14 -7.44 2.11
C LYS A 117 12.71 -7.62 2.62
N MET A 118 11.76 -7.84 1.70
CA MET A 118 10.35 -8.07 2.04
C MET A 118 10.17 -9.34 2.88
N LYS A 119 10.81 -10.46 2.52
CA LYS A 119 10.79 -11.68 3.33
C LYS A 119 11.29 -11.45 4.76
N LYS A 120 12.36 -10.67 4.92
CA LYS A 120 12.91 -10.33 6.24
C LYS A 120 11.91 -9.52 7.08
N ILE A 121 11.24 -8.54 6.48
CA ILE A 121 10.20 -7.74 7.16
C ILE A 121 9.05 -8.64 7.60
N ILE A 122 8.53 -9.49 6.71
CA ILE A 122 7.43 -10.42 7.01
C ILE A 122 7.83 -11.36 8.18
N LYS A 123 9.05 -11.92 8.13
CA LYS A 123 9.52 -12.81 9.18
C LYS A 123 9.61 -12.11 10.54
N ASN A 124 10.14 -10.89 10.57
CA ASN A 124 10.25 -10.11 11.80
C ASN A 124 8.88 -9.65 12.33
N TYR A 125 7.93 -9.37 11.44
CA TYR A 125 6.59 -8.91 11.82
C TYR A 125 5.70 -10.02 12.40
N LEU A 126 5.87 -11.25 11.91
CA LEU A 126 5.08 -12.42 12.34
C LEU A 126 5.71 -13.22 13.49
N GLN A 127 6.83 -12.76 14.04
CA GLN A 127 7.49 -13.31 15.24
C GLN A 127 6.83 -12.76 16.50
#